data_AF-A0A8J8J2M6-F1
#
_entry.id   AF-A0A8J8J2M6-F1
#
_cell.length_a   1.000
_cell.length_b   1.000
_cell.length_c   1.000
_cell.angle_alpha   90.00
_cell.angle_beta   90.00
_cell.angle_gamma   90.00
#
_symmetry.space_group_name_H-M   'P 1'
#
loop_
_entity.id
_entity.type
_entity.pdbx_description
1 polymer ?
#
loop_
_entity_poly.entity_id
_entity_poly.type
_entity_poly.pdbx_seq_one_letter_code
_entity_poly.pdbx_strand_id
1 'polypeptide(L)'
;MKITVRPKRGWRRVTFKIPDETMERIKELCERYDFRVEEAIRIILLHGYLDDDPEANETTFKRLEGEIARLDGELYELEGRWSPLKFRSYYIAMDNQNLAIQLSAMIAENKRLREQLGLPKRGYYEVEEKIHYYLNFSGKNGESSD
;
A
#
# COMPACT_ATOMS: atom_id res chain seq x y z
N MET A 1 6.94 -6.94 37.31
CA MET A 1 5.70 -7.29 36.57
C MET A 1 5.47 -8.81 36.50
N LYS A 2 4.22 -9.30 36.52
CA LYS A 2 3.89 -10.74 36.35
C LYS A 2 3.27 -11.00 34.97
N ILE A 3 3.82 -11.93 34.21
CA ILE A 3 3.32 -12.32 32.89
C ILE A 3 2.92 -13.79 32.93
N THR A 4 1.67 -14.09 32.56
CA THR A 4 1.17 -15.46 32.52
C THR A 4 1.03 -15.90 31.08
N VAL A 5 1.79 -16.92 30.69
CA VAL A 5 1.75 -17.49 29.34
C VAL A 5 0.97 -18.80 29.38
N ARG A 6 0.07 -18.97 28.40
CA ARG A 6 -0.72 -20.20 28.23
C ARG A 6 -0.25 -20.92 26.95
N PRO A 7 0.24 -22.16 27.05
CA PRO A 7 0.67 -22.91 25.86
C PRO A 7 -0.54 -23.36 25.02
N LYS A 8 -0.34 -23.50 23.70
CA LYS A 8 -1.34 -24.03 22.75
C LYS A 8 -1.61 -25.54 22.94
N ARG A 9 -0.65 -26.31 23.48
CA ARG A 9 -0.78 -27.72 23.87
C ARG A 9 -0.21 -27.94 25.27
N GLY A 10 -0.98 -28.55 26.18
CA GLY A 10 -0.60 -28.83 27.58
C GLY A 10 -1.34 -27.99 28.64
N TRP A 11 -1.25 -28.39 29.91
CA TRP A 11 -2.12 -27.91 31.00
C TRP A 11 -1.48 -27.01 32.07
N ARG A 12 -0.20 -26.63 31.96
CA ARG A 12 0.42 -25.76 32.96
C ARG A 12 0.59 -24.33 32.43
N ARG A 13 -0.08 -23.39 33.11
CA ARG A 13 0.17 -21.95 32.98
C ARG A 13 1.54 -21.66 33.59
N VAL A 14 2.39 -20.96 32.84
CA VAL A 14 3.71 -20.54 33.33
C VAL A 14 3.64 -19.05 33.64
N THR A 15 3.98 -18.70 34.88
CA THR A 15 3.98 -17.32 35.34
C THR A 15 5.42 -16.86 35.48
N PHE A 16 5.82 -15.89 34.66
CA PHE A 16 7.11 -15.23 34.74
C PHE A 16 6.99 -14.00 35.63
N LYS A 17 7.95 -13.82 36.54
CA LYS A 17 8.09 -12.59 37.30
C LYS A 17 9.31 -11.84 36.76
N ILE A 18 9.05 -10.79 36.00
CA ILE A 18 10.09 -9.94 35.43
C ILE A 18 10.34 -8.79 36.42
N PRO A 19 11.60 -8.53 36.83
CA PRO A 19 11.94 -7.36 37.65
C PRO A 19 11.53 -6.06 36.95
N ASP A 20 11.10 -5.06 37.72
CA ASP A 20 10.55 -3.84 37.15
C ASP A 20 11.62 -3.04 36.39
N GLU A 21 12.87 -3.01 36.88
CA GLU A 21 14.02 -2.43 36.16
C GLU A 21 14.25 -3.06 34.78
N THR A 22 14.06 -4.37 34.66
CA THR A 22 14.20 -5.07 33.38
C THR A 22 13.06 -4.72 32.43
N MET A 23 11.84 -4.56 32.96
CA MET A 23 10.68 -4.18 32.18
C MET A 23 10.78 -2.74 31.66
N GLU A 24 11.34 -1.82 32.46
CA GLU A 24 11.61 -0.43 32.05
C GLU A 24 12.60 -0.39 30.87
N ARG A 25 13.72 -1.12 30.97
CA ARG A 25 14.67 -1.23 29.85
C ARG A 25 14.05 -1.81 28.58
N ILE A 26 13.16 -2.79 28.72
CA ILE A 26 12.44 -3.37 27.57
C ILE A 26 11.54 -2.30 26.93
N LYS A 27 10.82 -1.50 27.72
CA LYS A 27 9.97 -0.42 27.20
C LYS A 27 10.78 0.65 26.48
N GLU A 28 11.91 1.09 27.06
CA GLU A 28 12.80 2.07 26.43
C GLU A 28 13.32 1.59 25.07
N LEU A 29 13.67 0.30 24.96
CA LEU A 29 14.07 -0.30 23.69
C LEU A 29 12.91 -0.39 22.71
N CYS A 30 11.72 -0.78 23.19
CA CYS A 30 10.53 -0.85 22.35
C CYS A 30 10.14 0.52 21.78
N GLU A 31 10.20 1.59 22.56
CA GLU A 31 9.96 2.96 22.08
C GLU A 31 11.01 3.42 21.08
N ARG A 32 12.29 3.10 21.32
CA ARG A 32 13.38 3.48 20.41
C ARG A 32 13.27 2.84 19.03
N TYR A 33 12.77 1.60 18.97
CA TYR A 33 12.71 0.81 17.75
C TYR A 33 11.28 0.60 17.23
N ASP A 34 10.29 1.34 17.76
CA ASP A 34 8.87 1.26 17.40
C ASP A 34 8.28 -0.16 17.44
N PHE A 35 8.60 -0.90 18.50
CA PHE A 35 8.07 -2.23 18.75
C PHE A 35 6.96 -2.22 19.79
N ARG A 36 5.98 -3.11 19.60
CA ARG A 36 5.01 -3.41 20.66
C ARG A 36 5.68 -4.18 21.79
N VAL A 37 5.52 -3.70 23.02
CA VAL A 37 6.09 -4.32 24.23
C VAL A 37 5.67 -5.78 24.38
N GLU A 38 4.41 -6.11 24.05
CA GLU A 38 3.91 -7.50 24.08
C GLU A 38 4.65 -8.42 23.10
N GLU A 39 5.04 -7.89 21.95
CA GLU A 39 5.69 -8.61 20.87
C GLU A 39 7.17 -8.82 21.19
N ALA A 40 7.83 -7.80 21.73
CA ALA A 40 9.19 -7.91 22.28
C ALA A 40 9.26 -8.97 23.39
N ILE A 41 8.32 -8.96 24.33
CA ILE A 41 8.25 -9.99 25.40
C ILE A 41 8.00 -11.37 24.81
N ARG A 42 7.15 -11.48 23.80
CA ARG A 42 6.88 -12.75 23.11
C ARG A 42 8.15 -13.27 22.44
N ILE A 43 8.92 -12.42 21.76
CA ILE A 43 10.20 -12.76 21.12
C ILE A 43 11.22 -13.21 22.17
N ILE A 44 11.36 -12.48 23.27
CA ILE A 44 12.29 -12.81 24.36
C ILE A 44 11.93 -14.15 25.02
N LEU A 45 10.64 -14.40 25.29
CA LEU A 45 10.19 -15.60 26.00
C LEU A 45 10.10 -16.83 25.09
N LEU A 46 9.88 -16.66 23.80
CA LEU A 46 9.76 -17.74 22.82
C LEU A 46 11.03 -17.92 21.97
N HIS A 47 12.13 -17.23 22.31
CA HIS A 47 13.38 -17.22 21.54
C HIS A 47 13.20 -16.93 20.04
N GLY A 48 12.34 -15.96 19.72
CA GLY A 48 12.16 -15.47 18.36
C GLY A 48 11.56 -16.51 17.40
N TYR A 49 11.12 -16.04 16.24
CA TYR A 49 10.61 -16.89 15.17
C TYR A 49 11.69 -17.80 14.51
N LEU A 50 12.78 -18.11 15.21
CA LEU A 50 14.00 -18.72 14.64
C LEU A 50 14.33 -20.12 15.18
N ASP A 51 13.74 -20.57 16.28
CA ASP A 51 14.02 -21.90 16.84
C ASP A 51 13.12 -22.99 16.25
N ASP A 52 13.08 -23.11 14.93
CA ASP A 52 12.68 -24.36 14.24
C ASP A 52 13.56 -24.67 13.00
N ASP A 53 14.59 -23.86 12.71
CA ASP A 53 15.60 -24.20 11.69
C ASP A 53 16.97 -24.42 12.34
N PRO A 54 17.41 -25.68 12.52
CA PRO A 54 18.71 -26.00 13.11
C PRO A 54 19.91 -25.52 12.28
N GLU A 55 19.69 -24.95 11.08
CA GLU A 55 20.70 -24.28 10.24
C GLU A 55 20.74 -22.76 10.37
N ALA A 56 19.91 -22.14 11.23
CA ALA A 56 19.88 -20.69 11.46
C ALA A 56 21.10 -20.19 12.26
N ASN A 57 22.26 -20.16 11.61
CA ASN A 57 23.52 -19.64 12.13
C ASN A 57 23.74 -18.17 11.72
N GLU A 58 24.76 -17.53 12.30
CA GLU A 58 25.28 -16.20 11.90
C GLU A 58 25.49 -16.07 10.37
N THR A 59 25.88 -17.16 9.72
CA THR A 59 26.04 -17.27 8.27
C THR A 59 24.72 -17.14 7.52
N THR A 60 23.64 -17.67 8.08
CA THR A 60 22.30 -17.68 7.51
C THR A 60 21.69 -16.30 7.61
N PHE A 61 21.93 -15.59 8.73
CA PHE A 61 21.62 -14.17 8.88
C PHE A 61 22.34 -13.29 7.86
N LYS A 62 23.66 -13.44 7.71
CA LYS A 62 24.43 -12.68 6.71
C LYS A 62 23.95 -12.93 5.28
N ARG A 63 23.54 -14.16 4.97
CA ARG A 63 22.97 -14.50 3.66
C ARG A 63 21.63 -13.78 3.43
N LEU A 64 20.75 -13.80 4.42
CA LEU A 64 19.45 -13.13 4.36
C LEU A 64 19.62 -11.61 4.24
N GLU A 65 20.53 -11.02 5.00
CA GLU A 65 20.84 -9.59 4.90
C GLU A 65 21.34 -9.20 3.50
N GLY A 66 22.22 -10.01 2.91
CA GLY A 66 22.67 -9.82 1.53
C GLY A 66 21.55 -10.00 0.50
N GLU A 67 20.64 -10.94 0.72
CA GLU A 67 19.49 -11.17 -0.16
C GLU A 67 18.47 -10.02 -0.09
N ILE A 68 18.22 -9.49 1.12
CA ILE A 68 17.40 -8.29 1.32
C ILE A 68 18.04 -7.09 0.60
N ALA A 69 19.34 -6.86 0.80
CA ALA A 69 20.03 -5.75 0.13
C ALA A 69 20.00 -5.86 -1.40
N ARG A 70 20.10 -7.09 -1.94
CA ARG A 70 19.93 -7.32 -3.40
C ARG A 70 18.50 -7.01 -3.85
N LEU A 71 17.50 -7.52 -3.13
CA LEU A 71 16.08 -7.31 -3.47
C LEU A 71 15.70 -5.83 -3.39
N ASP A 72 16.22 -5.08 -2.41
CA ASP A 72 16.04 -3.63 -2.32
C ASP A 72 16.64 -2.90 -3.54
N GLY A 73 17.83 -3.34 -4.00
CA GLY A 73 18.43 -2.82 -5.22
C GLY A 73 17.59 -3.10 -6.47
N GLU A 74 17.10 -4.33 -6.62
CA GLU A 74 16.22 -4.73 -7.73
C GLU A 74 14.89 -3.96 -7.70
N LEU A 75 14.32 -3.75 -6.50
CA LEU A 75 13.12 -2.96 -6.31
C LEU A 75 13.36 -1.51 -6.73
N TYR A 76 14.47 -0.90 -6.31
CA TYR A 76 14.80 0.48 -6.68
C TYR A 76 14.97 0.65 -8.20
N GLU A 77 15.63 -0.30 -8.88
CA GLU A 77 15.73 -0.30 -10.34
C GLU A 77 14.38 -0.48 -11.03
N LEU A 78 13.52 -1.34 -10.47
CA LEU A 78 12.17 -1.54 -10.95
C LEU A 78 11.36 -0.24 -10.79
N GLU A 79 11.33 0.35 -9.61
CA GLU A 79 10.67 1.63 -9.35
C GLU A 79 11.19 2.74 -10.27
N GLY A 80 12.50 2.81 -10.50
CA GLY A 80 13.11 3.74 -11.44
C GLY A 80 12.60 3.56 -12.88
N ARG A 81 12.35 2.32 -13.31
CA ARG A 81 11.78 2.01 -14.64
C ARG A 81 10.28 2.27 -14.72
N TRP A 82 9.54 2.01 -13.65
CA TRP A 82 8.07 2.14 -13.61
C TRP A 82 7.61 3.57 -13.34
N SER A 83 8.41 4.37 -12.63
CA SER A 83 8.10 5.76 -12.29
C SER A 83 7.76 6.62 -13.52
N PRO A 84 8.58 6.65 -14.60
CA PRO A 84 8.24 7.37 -15.83
C PRO A 84 6.97 6.88 -16.52
N LEU A 85 6.65 5.58 -16.39
CA LEU A 85 5.42 5.02 -16.96
C LEU A 85 4.19 5.46 -16.15
N LYS A 86 4.30 5.45 -14.82
CA LYS A 86 3.27 5.94 -13.90
C LYS A 86 2.94 7.41 -14.18
N PHE A 87 3.97 8.26 -14.28
CA PHE A 87 3.78 9.68 -14.58
C PHE A 87 3.16 9.89 -15.97
N ARG A 88 3.69 9.25 -17.02
CA ARG A 88 3.12 9.36 -18.38
C ARG A 88 1.66 8.92 -18.43
N SER A 89 1.33 7.80 -17.79
CA SER A 89 -0.04 7.28 -17.77
C SER A 89 -0.98 8.24 -17.04
N TYR A 90 -0.54 8.82 -15.93
CA TYR A 90 -1.31 9.82 -15.18
C TYR A 90 -1.58 11.07 -16.03
N TYR A 91 -0.55 11.64 -16.67
CA TYR A 91 -0.72 12.83 -17.52
C TYR A 91 -1.62 12.56 -18.71
N ILE A 92 -1.46 11.42 -19.39
CA ILE A 92 -2.35 11.03 -20.51
C ILE A 92 -3.80 10.93 -20.05
N ALA A 93 -4.05 10.34 -18.87
CA ALA A 93 -5.40 10.24 -18.32
C ALA A 93 -5.99 11.64 -18.02
N MET A 94 -5.19 12.52 -17.43
CA MET A 94 -5.59 13.91 -17.12
C MET A 94 -5.88 14.70 -18.41
N ASP A 95 -5.03 14.58 -19.43
CA ASP A 95 -5.22 15.24 -20.72
C ASP A 95 -6.49 14.73 -21.42
N ASN A 96 -6.75 13.42 -21.38
CA ASN A 96 -7.97 12.84 -21.93
C ASN A 96 -9.23 13.31 -21.19
N GLN A 97 -9.16 13.48 -19.87
CA GLN A 97 -10.26 14.04 -19.09
C GLN A 97 -10.53 15.50 -19.47
N ASN A 98 -9.48 16.32 -19.61
CA ASN A 98 -9.60 17.70 -20.08
C ASN A 98 -10.21 17.77 -21.48
N LEU A 99 -9.78 16.90 -22.39
CA LEU A 99 -10.35 16.81 -23.73
C LEU A 99 -11.83 16.41 -23.70
N ALA A 100 -12.21 15.48 -22.83
CA ALA A 100 -13.61 15.08 -22.66
C ALA A 100 -14.51 16.24 -22.20
N ILE A 101 -14.01 17.09 -21.29
CA ILE A 101 -14.70 18.31 -20.85
C ILE A 101 -14.89 19.29 -22.02
N GLN A 102 -13.81 19.56 -22.78
CA GLN A 102 -13.86 20.47 -23.93
C GLN A 102 -14.85 19.98 -24.99
N LEU A 103 -14.78 18.70 -25.35
CA LEU A 103 -15.70 18.10 -26.32
C LEU A 103 -17.15 18.14 -25.85
N SER A 104 -17.41 17.93 -24.55
CA SER A 104 -18.76 18.05 -23.98
C SER A 104 -19.33 19.46 -24.17
N ALA A 105 -18.52 20.49 -23.90
CA ALA A 105 -18.92 21.88 -24.08
C ALA A 105 -19.19 22.20 -25.56
N MET A 106 -18.31 21.76 -26.46
CA MET A 106 -18.49 21.95 -27.92
C MET A 106 -19.72 21.24 -28.46
N ILE A 107 -20.01 20.02 -27.99
CA ILE A 107 -21.23 19.28 -28.36
C ILE A 107 -22.48 20.03 -27.90
N ALA A 108 -22.49 20.53 -26.67
CA ALA A 108 -23.60 21.31 -26.15
C ALA A 108 -23.83 22.60 -26.96
N GLU A 109 -22.76 23.32 -27.28
CA GLU A 109 -22.81 24.51 -28.12
C GLU A 109 -23.33 24.20 -29.53
N ASN A 110 -22.83 23.14 -30.17
CA ASN A 110 -23.29 22.75 -31.50
C ASN A 110 -24.78 22.36 -31.51
N LYS A 111 -25.24 21.61 -30.50
CA LYS A 111 -26.66 21.27 -30.34
C LYS A 111 -27.50 22.54 -30.25
N ARG A 112 -27.09 23.52 -29.43
CA ARG A 112 -27.79 24.81 -29.30
C ARG A 112 -27.82 25.60 -30.62
N LEU A 113 -26.69 25.69 -31.31
CA LEU A 113 -26.60 26.41 -32.60
C LEU A 113 -27.47 25.77 -33.68
N ARG A 114 -27.50 24.43 -33.76
CA ARG A 114 -28.35 23.73 -34.71
C ARG A 114 -29.84 23.99 -34.43
N GLU A 115 -30.23 24.00 -33.17
CA GLU A 115 -31.60 24.35 -32.77
C GLU A 115 -31.95 25.79 -33.17
N GLN A 116 -31.07 26.76 -32.91
CA GLN A 116 -31.27 28.17 -33.29
C GLN A 116 -31.37 28.37 -34.81
N LEU A 117 -30.62 27.58 -35.60
CA LEU A 117 -30.61 27.66 -37.05
C LEU A 117 -31.67 26.77 -37.73
N GLY A 118 -32.51 26.07 -36.96
CA GLY A 118 -33.50 25.14 -37.52
C GLY A 118 -32.89 23.93 -38.25
N LEU A 119 -31.62 23.62 -37.98
CA LEU A 119 -30.92 22.48 -38.56
C LEU A 119 -31.30 21.18 -37.83
N PRO A 120 -31.27 20.02 -38.51
CA PRO A 120 -31.56 18.74 -37.86
C PRO A 120 -30.59 18.49 -36.69
N LYS A 121 -31.02 17.71 -35.69
CA LYS A 121 -30.15 17.34 -34.56
C LYS A 121 -29.02 16.40 -35.02
N ARG A 122 -27.85 16.49 -34.38
CA ARG A 122 -26.73 15.55 -34.63
C ARG A 122 -26.64 14.58 -33.47
N GLY A 123 -26.46 13.30 -33.76
CA GLY A 123 -26.06 12.31 -32.76
C GLY A 123 -24.55 12.36 -32.54
N TYR A 124 -24.13 12.33 -31.28
CA TYR A 124 -22.73 12.27 -30.87
C TYR A 124 -22.42 11.03 -30.03
N TYR A 125 -23.25 9.99 -30.13
CA TYR A 125 -23.28 8.84 -29.22
C TYR A 125 -21.89 8.20 -28.99
N GLU A 126 -21.14 7.91 -30.07
CA GLU A 126 -19.79 7.32 -29.98
C GLU A 126 -18.79 8.20 -29.22
N VAL A 127 -18.94 9.53 -29.32
CA VAL A 127 -18.08 10.50 -28.65
C VAL A 127 -18.52 10.69 -27.20
N GLU A 128 -19.84 10.75 -26.96
CA GLU A 128 -20.45 10.86 -25.63
C GLU A 128 -20.08 9.65 -24.76
N GLU A 129 -20.08 8.44 -25.31
CA GLU A 129 -19.64 7.22 -24.60
C GLU A 129 -18.19 7.31 -24.12
N LYS A 130 -17.28 7.78 -24.99
CA LYS A 130 -15.87 7.99 -24.63
C LYS A 130 -15.68 9.11 -23.61
N ILE A 131 -16.45 10.19 -23.74
CA ILE A 131 -16.46 11.29 -22.77
C ILE A 131 -16.86 10.77 -21.39
N HIS A 132 -17.94 10.00 -21.30
CA HIS A 132 -18.42 9.45 -20.03
C HIS A 132 -17.38 8.54 -19.37
N TYR A 133 -16.68 7.72 -20.15
CA TYR A 133 -15.59 6.89 -19.63
C TYR A 133 -14.49 7.73 -18.95
N TYR A 134 -14.02 8.80 -19.59
CA TYR A 134 -12.93 9.62 -19.05
C TYR A 134 -13.36 10.58 -17.95
N LEU A 135 -14.62 11.04 -17.95
CA LEU A 135 -15.15 11.86 -16.84
C LEU A 135 -15.36 11.04 -15.56
N ASN A 136 -15.74 9.76 -15.68
CA ASN A 136 -15.93 8.87 -14.54
C ASN A 136 -14.62 8.23 -14.04
N PHE A 137 -13.50 8.46 -14.73
CA PHE A 137 -12.20 7.90 -14.38
C PHE A 137 -11.67 8.39 -13.02
N SER A 138 -12.03 9.61 -12.60
CA SER A 138 -11.67 10.15 -11.28
C SER A 138 -12.43 9.52 -10.11
N GLY A 139 -13.62 8.95 -10.35
CA GLY A 139 -14.48 8.38 -9.31
C GLY A 139 -14.07 6.98 -8.85
N LYS A 140 -13.30 6.24 -9.65
CA LYS A 140 -12.88 4.86 -9.32
C LYS A 140 -11.59 4.77 -8.51
N ASN A 141 -10.76 5.81 -8.54
CA ASN A 141 -9.48 5.82 -7.81
C ASN A 141 -9.61 6.27 -6.34
N GLY A 142 -10.82 6.57 -5.87
CA GLY A 142 -11.11 7.01 -4.50
C GLY A 142 -11.51 5.90 -3.52
N GLU A 143 -11.68 4.66 -3.97
CA GLU A 143 -12.17 3.54 -3.13
C GLU A 143 -11.08 2.50 -2.79
N SER A 144 -9.81 2.77 -3.08
CA SER A 144 -8.70 1.85 -2.78
C SER A 144 -7.62 2.48 -1.90
N SER A 145 -8.05 3.18 -0.86
CA SER A 145 -7.18 3.68 0.22
C SER A 145 -7.98 3.70 1.53
N ASP A 146 -8.25 2.51 2.09
CA ASP A 146 -8.54 2.26 3.51
C ASP A 146 -8.11 0.83 3.85
#